data_AF-A0A7Y3MYK9-F1
#
_entry.id   AF-A0A7Y3MYK9-F1
#
_cell.length_a   1.000
_cell.length_b   1.000
_cell.length_c   1.000
_cell.angle_alpha   90.00
_cell.angle_beta   90.00
_cell.angle_gamma   90.00
#
_symmetry.space_group_name_H-M   'P 1'
#
loop_
_entity.id
_entity.type
_entity.pdbx_description
1 polymer ?
#
loop_
_entity_poly.entity_id
_entity_poly.type
_entity_poly.pdbx_seq_one_letter_code
_entity_poly.pdbx_strand_id
1 'polypeptide(L)' 'VPPDTTAEGINRNYRGNYDRLVTIKNRYDPGNLFRLNTNVEPRA' A
#
# COMPACT_ATOMS: atom_id res chain seq x y z
N VAL A 1 -19.48 -1.10 3.98
CA VAL A 1 -18.35 -0.23 3.60
C VAL A 1 -18.15 -0.38 2.10
N PRO A 2 -18.20 0.70 1.30
CA PRO A 2 -17.91 0.61 -0.13
C PRO A 2 -16.58 -0.13 -0.39
N PRO A 3 -16.46 -0.93 -1.47
CA PRO A 3 -15.25 -1.70 -1.73
C PRO A 3 -13.99 -0.81 -1.78
N ASP A 4 -14.11 0.40 -2.32
CA ASP A 4 -13.01 1.38 -2.47
C ASP A 4 -12.61 2.08 -1.17
N THR A 5 -13.26 1.77 -0.06
CA THR A 5 -12.87 2.23 1.29
C THR A 5 -12.12 1.17 2.09
N THR A 6 -11.97 -0.04 1.55
CA THR A 6 -11.12 -1.09 2.12
C THR A 6 -9.69 -0.94 1.59
N ALA A 7 -8.69 -1.40 2.35
CA ALA A 7 -7.30 -1.40 1.89
C ALA A 7 -7.16 -2.12 0.52
N GLU A 8 -7.85 -3.24 0.33
CA GLU A 8 -7.81 -3.99 -0.92
C GLU A 8 -8.43 -3.22 -2.10
N GLY A 9 -9.56 -2.55 -1.91
CA GLY A 9 -10.17 -1.73 -2.97
C GLY A 9 -9.35 -0.49 -3.29
N ILE A 10 -8.79 0.16 -2.29
CA ILE A 10 -7.81 1.23 -2.44
C ILE A 10 -6.59 0.74 -3.24
N ASN A 11 -6.09 -0.46 -2.92
CA ASN A 11 -4.93 -1.04 -3.59
C ASN A 11 -5.19 -1.29 -5.08
N ARG A 12 -6.42 -1.64 -5.46
CA ARG A 12 -6.83 -1.80 -6.87
C ARG A 12 -6.67 -0.50 -7.68
N ASN A 13 -6.77 0.67 -7.05
CA ASN A 13 -6.55 1.95 -7.74
C ASN A 13 -5.12 2.12 -8.24
N TYR A 14 -4.14 1.45 -7.62
CA TYR A 14 -2.75 1.47 -8.05
C TYR A 14 -2.47 0.54 -9.24
N ARG A 15 -3.42 -0.32 -9.64
CA ARG A 15 -3.30 -1.25 -10.77
C ARG A 15 -1.96 -2.01 -10.71
N GLY A 16 -1.24 -2.13 -11.83
CA GLY A 16 0.07 -2.79 -11.89
C GLY A 16 1.20 -2.07 -11.13
N ASN A 17 0.98 -0.88 -10.57
CA ASN A 17 2.00 -0.17 -9.81
C ASN A 17 2.08 -0.63 -8.34
N TYR A 18 1.10 -1.38 -7.85
CA TYR A 18 1.03 -1.78 -6.44
C TYR A 18 2.30 -2.52 -5.99
N ASP A 19 2.75 -3.52 -6.75
CA ASP A 19 3.96 -4.30 -6.39
C ASP A 19 5.24 -3.44 -6.41
N ARG A 20 5.29 -2.43 -7.28
CA ARG A 20 6.40 -1.45 -7.30
C ARG A 20 6.39 -0.59 -6.05
N LEU A 21 5.21 -0.16 -5.59
CA LEU A 21 5.06 0.60 -4.34
C LEU A 21 5.44 -0.23 -3.12
N VAL A 22 5.04 -1.51 -3.07
CA VAL A 22 5.47 -2.45 -2.01
C VAL A 22 6.99 -2.58 -2.00
N THR A 23 7.64 -2.74 -3.15
CA THR A 23 9.11 -2.84 -3.25
C THR A 23 9.81 -1.59 -2.72
N ILE A 24 9.29 -0.40 -3.06
CA ILE A 24 9.82 0.87 -2.57
C ILE A 24 9.59 0.99 -1.06
N LYS A 25 8.39 0.66 -0.57
CA LYS A 25 8.05 0.69 0.86
C LYS A 25 8.94 -0.25 1.68
N ASN A 26 9.19 -1.46 1.18
CA ASN A 26 10.12 -2.42 1.81
C ASN A 26 11.53 -1.84 1.95
N ARG A 27 11.98 -1.03 0.98
CA ARG A 27 13.33 -0.44 1.00
C ARG A 27 13.45 0.76 1.94
N TYR A 28 12.42 1.61 1.98
CA TYR A 28 12.51 2.92 2.62
C TYR A 28 11.68 3.07 3.91
N ASP A 29 10.65 2.24 4.09
CA ASP A 29 9.79 2.22 5.27
C ASP A 29 9.41 0.78 5.67
N PRO A 30 10.40 -0.09 5.98
CA PRO A 30 10.13 -1.47 6.39
C PRO A 30 9.34 -1.54 7.71
N GLY A 31 9.45 -0.52 8.56
CA GLY A 31 8.69 -0.41 9.82
C GLY A 31 7.26 0.13 9.64
N ASN A 32 6.84 0.44 8.41
CA ASN A 32 5.54 1.03 8.09
C ASN A 32 5.19 2.26 8.97
N LEU A 33 6.19 3.11 9.23
CA LEU A 33 6.06 4.32 10.03
C LEU A 33 5.07 5.29 9.38
N PHE A 34 5.08 5.38 8.04
CA PHE A 34 4.19 6.25 7.27
C PHE A 34 2.92 5.52 6.84
N ARG A 35 2.05 5.24 7.82
CA ARG A 35 0.81 4.45 7.65
C ARG A 35 -0.50 5.23 7.73
N LEU A 36 -0.46 6.52 8.09
CA LEU A 36 -1.68 7.35 8.26
C LEU A 36 -2.24 7.91 6.94
N ASN A 37 -1.88 7.31 5.82
CA ASN A 37 -2.37 7.67 4.48
C ASN A 37 -3.07 6.47 3.85
N THR A 38 -3.33 6.57 2.55
CA THR A 38 -3.70 5.46 1.67
C THR A 38 -2.58 4.41 1.65
N ASN A 39 -2.51 3.62 2.72
CA ASN A 39 -1.31 2.88 3.06
C ASN A 39 -1.09 1.69 2.13
N VAL A 40 0.15 1.53 1.69
CA VAL A 40 0.66 0.29 1.11
C VAL A 40 1.49 -0.41 2.17
N GLU A 41 1.07 -1.60 2.57
CA GLU A 41 1.79 -2.37 3.59
C GLU A 41 3.05 -3.01 2.98
N PRO A 42 4.21 -2.88 3.65
CA PRO A 42 5.40 -3.62 3.27
C PRO A 42 5.15 -5.14 3.44
N ARG A 43 5.79 -5.95 2.59
CA ARG A 43 5.71 -7.42 2.61
C ARG A 43 7.04 -8.08 3.02
N ALA A 44 8.00 -7.28 3.51
CA ALA A 44 9.32 -7.72 3.94
C ALA A 44 9.27 -8.47 5.28
#